data_AF-A0A352XSM6-F1
#
_entry.id   AF-A0A352XSM6-F1
#
_cell.length_a   1.000
_cell.length_b   1.000
_cell.length_c   1.000
_cell.angle_alpha   90.00
_cell.angle_beta   90.00
_cell.angle_gamma   90.00
#
_symmetry.space_group_name_H-M   'P 1'
#
loop_
_entity.id
_entity.type
_entity.pdbx_description
1 polymer ?
#
loop_
_entity_poly.entity_id
_entity_poly.type
_entity_poly.pdbx_seq_one_letter_code
_entity_poly.pdbx_strand_id
1 'polypeptide(L)' 'FKMRGRVVEEQIEVMRLLWSHEVVSYKGQFHTIVEAGLNPLPIRRSIPVWMGGSADTLLRRTARMGDGWFPQGPPDD' A
#
# COMPACT_ATOMS: atom_id res chain seq x y z
N PHE A 1 6.21 12.77 -12.76
CA PHE A 1 4.91 12.08 -12.56
C PHE A 1 4.85 10.59 -12.96
N LYS A 2 5.73 10.06 -13.84
CA LYS A 2 5.60 8.68 -14.38
C LYS A 2 5.85 7.55 -13.37
N MET A 3 6.59 7.79 -12.29
CA MET A 3 6.99 6.74 -11.33
C MET A 3 6.04 6.56 -10.15
N ARG A 4 5.10 7.50 -9.92
CA ARG A 4 4.30 7.54 -8.67
C ARG A 4 3.58 6.23 -8.37
N GLY A 5 3.03 5.58 -9.41
CA GLY A 5 2.28 4.34 -9.25
C GLY A 5 3.17 3.19 -8.77
N ARG A 6 4.37 3.06 -9.34
CA ARG A 6 5.33 2.00 -8.95
C ARG A 6 5.84 2.21 -7.53
N VAL A 7 6.10 3.47 -7.15
CA VAL A 7 6.49 3.81 -5.77
C VAL A 7 5.40 3.42 -4.78
N VAL A 8 4.13 3.78 -5.04
CA VAL A 8 3.00 3.45 -4.15
C VAL A 8 2.79 1.94 -4.04
N GLU A 9 2.94 1.19 -5.13
CA GLU A 9 2.84 -0.27 -5.11
C GLU A 9 3.90 -0.88 -4.18
N GLU A 10 5.16 -0.46 -4.30
CA GLU A 10 6.23 -0.93 -3.41
C GLU A 10 6.01 -0.50 -1.95
N GLN A 11 5.52 0.73 -1.73
CA GLN A 11 5.21 1.20 -0.38
C GLN A 11 4.14 0.36 0.30
N ILE A 12 3.09 -0.04 -0.41
CA ILE A 12 2.05 -0.89 0.16
C ILE A 12 2.60 -2.26 0.55
N GLU A 13 3.50 -2.83 -0.26
CA GLU A 13 4.18 -4.08 0.08
C GLU A 13 5.02 -3.93 1.36
N VAL A 14 5.86 -2.90 1.42
CA VAL A 14 6.71 -2.59 2.58
C VAL A 14 5.88 -2.39 3.85
N MET A 15 4.81 -1.61 3.76
CA MET A 15 3.93 -1.36 4.91
C MET A 15 3.24 -2.64 5.38
N ARG A 16 2.78 -3.48 4.46
CA ARG A 16 2.19 -4.79 4.80
C ARG A 16 3.19 -5.71 5.51
N LEU A 17 4.46 -5.70 5.10
CA LEU A 17 5.52 -6.44 5.81
C LEU A 17 5.74 -5.89 7.22
N LEU A 18 5.90 -4.57 7.36
CA LEU A 18 6.15 -3.89 8.64
C LEU A 18 4.99 -4.02 9.63
N TRP A 19 3.75 -4.14 9.16
CA TRP A 19 2.59 -4.35 10.03
C TRP A 19 2.41 -5.79 10.48
N SER A 20 3.00 -6.75 9.78
CA SER A 20 2.80 -8.18 10.03
C SER A 20 3.94 -8.83 10.79
N HIS A 21 5.17 -8.34 10.62
CA HIS A 21 6.38 -8.95 11.20
C HIS A 21 7.04 -8.02 12.23
N GLU A 22 7.69 -8.60 13.23
CA GLU A 22 8.38 -7.85 14.28
C GLU A 22 9.68 -7.20 13.78
N VAL A 23 10.38 -7.87 12.87
CA VAL A 23 11.60 -7.37 12.23
C VAL A 23 11.52 -7.71 10.75
N VAL A 24 11.82 -6.72 9.91
CA VAL A 24 11.78 -6.81 8.45
C VAL A 24 13.11 -6.32 7.90
N SER A 25 13.62 -7.08 6.94
CA SER A 25 14.63 -6.62 5.98
C SER A 25 13.99 -6.61 4.60
N TYR A 26 14.15 -5.52 3.86
CA TYR A 26 13.56 -5.34 2.54
C TYR A 26 14.54 -4.60 1.64
N LYS A 27 14.66 -5.02 0.38
CA LYS A 27 15.48 -4.33 -0.62
C LYS A 27 14.72 -4.29 -1.94
N GLY A 28 13.96 -3.22 -2.12
CA GLY A 28 13.21 -2.94 -3.33
C GLY A 28 13.94 -1.95 -4.24
N GLN A 29 13.20 -1.46 -5.23
CA GLN A 29 13.67 -0.44 -6.15
C GLN A 29 13.67 0.96 -5.50
N PHE A 30 12.73 1.21 -4.58
CA PHE A 30 12.53 2.52 -3.97
C PHE A 30 12.82 2.56 -2.46
N HIS A 31 12.74 1.42 -1.77
CA HIS A 31 12.94 1.32 -0.32
C HIS A 31 14.00 0.27 0.02
N THR A 32 14.81 0.56 1.03
CA THR A 32 15.69 -0.42 1.67
C THR A 32 15.50 -0.33 3.18
N ILE A 33 15.24 -1.47 3.80
CA ILE A 33 15.08 -1.64 5.24
C ILE A 33 16.05 -2.74 5.66
N VAL A 34 16.82 -2.48 6.73
CA VAL A 34 17.77 -3.43 7.29
C VAL A 34 17.34 -3.68 8.73
N GLU A 35 16.82 -4.88 8.98
CA GLU A 35 16.51 -5.42 10.31
C GLU A 35 15.74 -4.43 11.21
N ALA A 36 14.67 -3.82 10.68
CA ALA A 36 13.87 -2.84 11.40
C ALA A 36 12.44 -3.32 11.65
N GLY A 37 11.81 -2.82 12.71
CA GLY A 37 10.47 -3.21 13.15
C GLY A 37 9.62 -2.04 13.60
N LEU A 38 8.30 -2.25 13.69
CA LEU A 38 7.36 -1.30 14.28
C LEU A 38 6.94 -1.78 15.67
N ASN A 39 6.75 -0.85 16.61
CA ASN A 39 6.22 -1.15 17.94
C ASN A 39 5.35 0.03 18.43
N PRO A 40 4.06 -0.19 18.76
CA PRO A 40 3.34 -1.46 18.70
C PRO A 40 2.99 -1.88 17.28
N LEU A 41 2.83 -3.19 17.09
CA LEU A 41 2.28 -3.74 15.85
C LEU A 41 0.76 -3.63 15.86
N PRO A 42 0.12 -3.49 14.69
CA PRO A 42 -1.34 -3.53 14.61
C PRO A 42 -1.88 -4.81 15.23
N ILE A 43 -2.95 -4.69 16.02
CA ILE A 43 -3.55 -5.82 16.74
C ILE A 43 -3.88 -6.99 15.80
N ARG A 44 -4.38 -6.67 14.59
CA ARG A 44 -4.72 -7.66 13.55
C ARG A 44 -3.58 -8.02 12.60
N ARG A 45 -2.36 -7.54 12.88
CA ARG A 45 -1.16 -7.69 12.02
C ARG A 45 -1.38 -7.27 10.56
N SER A 46 -2.39 -6.42 10.34
CA SER A 46 -2.86 -5.94 9.05
C SER A 46 -3.64 -4.64 9.25
N ILE A 47 -3.51 -3.71 8.31
CA ILE A 47 -4.31 -2.49 8.21
C ILE A 47 -4.87 -2.44 6.78
N PRO A 48 -6.20 -2.31 6.58
CA PRO A 48 -6.78 -2.19 5.25
C PRO A 48 -6.28 -0.95 4.51
N VAL A 49 -5.85 -1.13 3.26
CA VAL A 49 -5.40 -0.04 2.38
C VAL A 49 -6.50 0.29 1.37
N TRP A 50 -7.09 1.46 1.50
CA TRP A 50 -8.12 1.95 0.60
C TRP A 50 -7.49 2.89 -0.43
N MET A 51 -7.86 2.71 -1.70
CA MET A 51 -7.37 3.56 -2.79
C MET A 51 -8.47 4.47 -3.31
N GLY A 52 -8.16 5.76 -3.49
CA GLY A 52 -9.11 6.76 -3.98
C GLY A 52 -8.80 7.24 -5.40
N GLY A 53 -9.84 7.36 -6.23
CA GLY A 53 -9.76 7.94 -7.58
C GLY A 53 -10.49 7.14 -8.65
N SER A 54 -10.59 7.71 -9.85
CA SER A 54 -11.35 7.16 -10.98
C SER A 54 -10.48 6.75 -12.19
N ALA A 55 -9.18 7.03 -12.16
CA ALA A 55 -8.29 6.68 -13.27
C ALA A 55 -8.19 5.15 -13.43
N ASP A 56 -8.34 4.65 -14.66
CA ASP A 56 -8.31 3.22 -14.99
C ASP A 56 -7.03 2.50 -14.49
N THR A 57 -5.87 3.18 -14.55
CA THR A 57 -4.61 2.66 -13.98
C THR A 57 -4.62 2.55 -12.45
N LEU A 58 -5.38 3.41 -11.76
CA LEU A 58 -5.60 3.32 -10.31
C LEU A 58 -6.63 2.24 -9.98
N LEU A 59 -7.70 2.11 -10.75
CA LEU A 59 -8.70 1.05 -10.56
C LEU A 59 -8.06 -0.34 -10.71
N ARG A 60 -7.25 -0.57 -11.75
CA ARG A 60 -6.48 -1.83 -11.90
C ARG A 60 -5.55 -2.10 -10.72
N ARG A 61 -4.90 -1.07 -10.17
CA ARG A 61 -4.04 -1.20 -8.99
C ARG A 61 -4.86 -1.55 -7.75
N THR A 62 -5.99 -0.88 -7.57
CA THR A 62 -6.92 -1.10 -6.45
C THR A 62 -7.43 -2.53 -6.46
N ALA A 63 -7.84 -3.04 -7.62
CA ALA A 63 -8.28 -4.43 -7.77
C ALA A 63 -7.19 -5.46 -7.41
N ARG A 64 -5.91 -5.14 -7.62
CA ARG A 64 -4.79 -6.04 -7.33
C ARG A 64 -4.28 -5.95 -5.89
N MET A 65 -4.30 -4.76 -5.29
CA MET A 65 -3.55 -4.46 -4.05
C MET A 65 -4.35 -3.75 -2.96
N GLY A 66 -5.53 -3.21 -3.29
CA GLY A 66 -6.38 -2.49 -2.35
C GLY A 66 -7.32 -3.44 -1.60
N ASP A 67 -7.64 -3.07 -0.37
CA ASP A 67 -8.66 -3.73 0.46
C ASP A 67 -10.00 -2.98 0.36
N GLY A 68 -10.03 -1.86 -0.36
CA GLY A 68 -11.21 -1.04 -0.61
C GLY A 68 -10.94 0.01 -1.69
N TRP A 69 -12.01 0.49 -2.31
CA TRP A 69 -12.00 1.57 -3.28
C TRP A 69 -12.85 2.73 -2.77
N PHE A 70 -12.32 3.94 -2.85
CA PHE A 70 -13.03 5.17 -2.55
C PHE A 70 -13.29 5.93 -3.86
N PRO A 71 -14.51 5.86 -4.43
CA PRO A 71 -14.82 6.55 -5.67
C PRO A 71 -14.62 8.06 -5.50
N GLN A 72 -14.06 8.70 -6.53
CA GLN A 72 -14.03 10.16 -6.63
C GLN A 72 -14.90 10.55 -7.82
N GLY A 73 -16.01 11.22 -7.52
CA GLY A 73 -17.00 11.64 -8.49
C GLY A 73 -18.31 11.96 -7.79
N PRO A 74 -19.24 12.63 -8.48
CA PRO A 74 -20.62 12.73 -8.01
C PRO A 74 -21.23 11.33 -7.83
N PRO A 75 -22.25 11.16 -6.98
CA PRO A 75 -22.93 9.87 -6.79
C PRO A 75 -23.57 9.30 -8.07
N ASP A 76 -23.73 10.16 -9.09
CA ASP A 76 -24.56 9.92 -10.28
C ASP A 76 -23.71 9.57 -11.53
N ASP A 77 -22.38 9.51 -11.40
CA ASP A 77 -21.43 9.11 -12.46
C ASP A 77 -21.29 7.57 -12.60
#